data_AF-A0AA87ZFH7-F1
#
_entry.id   AF-A0AA87ZFH7-F1
#
_cell.length_a   1.000
_cell.length_b   1.000
_cell.length_c   1.000
_cell.angle_alpha   90.00
_cell.angle_beta   90.00
_cell.angle_gamma   90.00
#
_symmetry.space_group_name_H-M   'P 1'
#
loop_
_entity.id
_entity.type
_entity.pdbx_description
1 polymer ?
#
loop_
_entity_poly.entity_id
_entity_poly.type
_entity_poly.pdbx_seq_one_letter_code
_entity_poly.pdbx_strand_id
1 'polypeptide(L)'
;MDGSAKKIYKAALSAPEDHFVILLAHNGPTGLGSNLDDICGKDWVIEAGDHGDSDLEHAISLLKESNNVSVPLVVFGHMHKELAHGNGLRKMIVVSSDDTIYLNGAIVPRVKTLIDSKSFTQDEVLANHSLQESEATMRAFTVVDISDGRVDKISESWVSVVGDKATLEEENLLFKRGN
;
A
#
# COMPACT_ATOMS: atom_id res chain seq x y z
N MET A 1 -22.61 13.42 9.28
CA MET A 1 -21.46 13.36 8.36
C MET A 1 -21.46 12.05 7.57
N ASP A 2 -22.50 11.22 7.64
CA ASP A 2 -22.51 9.82 7.15
C ASP A 2 -22.78 9.65 5.65
N GLY A 3 -22.60 10.72 4.87
CA GLY A 3 -22.97 10.72 3.46
C GLY A 3 -22.08 9.80 2.65
N SER A 4 -20.77 9.83 2.91
CA SER A 4 -19.78 9.03 2.17
C SER A 4 -19.84 7.57 2.61
N ALA A 5 -19.90 7.30 3.92
CA ALA A 5 -20.02 5.95 4.45
C ALA A 5 -21.20 5.18 3.82
N LYS A 6 -22.39 5.80 3.79
CA LYS A 6 -23.58 5.20 3.17
C LYS A 6 -23.44 5.00 1.66
N LYS A 7 -22.72 5.87 0.96
CA LYS A 7 -22.46 5.71 -0.48
C LYS A 7 -21.53 4.53 -0.75
N ILE A 8 -20.46 4.39 0.03
CA ILE A 8 -19.53 3.26 -0.06
C ILE A 8 -20.27 1.95 0.22
N TYR A 9 -21.02 1.89 1.32
CA TYR A 9 -21.84 0.73 1.68
C TYR A 9 -22.81 0.32 0.57
N LYS A 10 -23.59 1.27 0.04
CA LYS A 10 -24.54 0.99 -1.06
C LYS A 10 -23.83 0.56 -2.35
N ALA A 11 -22.68 1.13 -2.66
CA ALA A 11 -21.92 0.74 -3.84
C ALA A 11 -21.41 -0.71 -3.70
N ALA A 12 -20.86 -1.07 -2.55
CA ALA A 12 -20.42 -2.44 -2.28
C ALA A 12 -21.58 -3.45 -2.33
N LEU A 13 -22.76 -3.11 -1.79
CA LEU A 13 -23.97 -3.95 -1.89
C LEU A 13 -24.48 -4.16 -3.33
N SER A 14 -24.03 -3.36 -4.30
CA SER A 14 -24.41 -3.56 -5.70
C SER A 14 -23.54 -4.61 -6.42
N ALA A 15 -22.56 -5.19 -5.73
CA ALA A 15 -21.79 -6.32 -6.24
C ALA A 15 -22.69 -7.56 -6.43
N PRO A 16 -22.41 -8.41 -7.44
CA PRO A 16 -23.08 -9.71 -7.59
C PRO A 16 -22.91 -10.62 -6.36
N GLU A 17 -23.89 -11.49 -6.09
CA GLU A 17 -23.92 -12.36 -4.90
C GLU A 17 -22.72 -13.33 -4.82
N ASP A 18 -22.14 -13.72 -5.94
CA ASP A 18 -21.00 -14.63 -6.06
C ASP A 18 -19.64 -13.92 -6.10
N HIS A 19 -19.62 -12.60 -5.92
CA HIS A 19 -18.41 -11.79 -5.94
C HIS A 19 -18.00 -11.32 -4.53
N PHE A 20 -16.70 -11.11 -4.35
CA PHE A 20 -16.17 -10.34 -3.23
C PHE A 20 -15.81 -8.91 -3.69
N VAL A 21 -15.72 -8.01 -2.72
CA VAL A 21 -15.41 -6.59 -2.96
C VAL A 21 -14.03 -6.25 -2.40
N ILE A 22 -13.22 -5.57 -3.20
CA ILE A 22 -11.99 -4.93 -2.74
C ILE A 22 -12.29 -3.44 -2.59
N LEU A 23 -12.00 -2.89 -1.42
CA LEU A 23 -12.12 -1.44 -1.18
C LEU A 23 -10.79 -0.74 -1.48
N LEU A 24 -10.86 0.35 -2.24
CA LEU A 24 -9.71 1.20 -2.57
C LEU A 24 -9.99 2.61 -2.09
N ALA A 25 -9.10 3.16 -1.25
CA ALA A 25 -9.23 4.49 -0.69
C ALA A 25 -7.90 5.24 -0.68
N HIS A 26 -7.94 6.56 -0.43
CA HIS A 26 -6.71 7.32 -0.24
C HIS A 26 -6.15 7.10 1.17
N ASN A 27 -6.98 7.30 2.19
CA ASN A 27 -6.64 7.06 3.59
C ASN A 27 -7.18 5.68 4.03
N GLY A 28 -6.50 5.06 4.99
CA GLY A 28 -7.03 3.88 5.67
C GLY A 28 -8.16 4.22 6.62
N PRO A 29 -8.91 3.24 7.14
CA PRO A 29 -9.96 3.51 8.13
C PRO A 29 -9.36 3.92 9.48
N THR A 30 -10.12 4.65 10.28
CA THR A 30 -9.81 4.86 11.70
C THR A 30 -9.84 3.54 12.48
N GLY A 31 -9.22 3.53 13.66
CA GLY A 31 -9.09 2.36 14.54
C GLY A 31 -7.80 1.56 14.34
N LEU A 32 -6.92 1.99 13.42
CA LEU A 32 -5.68 1.30 13.05
C LEU A 32 -4.42 2.18 13.24
N GLY A 33 -4.50 3.24 14.07
CA GLY A 33 -3.42 4.20 14.29
C GLY A 33 -3.16 4.53 15.76
N SER A 34 -3.04 3.51 16.62
CA SER A 34 -2.81 3.72 18.07
C SER A 34 -1.38 4.17 18.40
N ASN A 35 -0.40 3.73 17.60
CA ASN A 35 1.01 4.11 17.67
C ASN A 35 1.43 4.83 16.39
N LEU A 36 2.51 5.60 16.45
CA LEU A 36 3.06 6.35 15.31
C LEU A 36 3.40 5.47 14.09
N ASP A 37 3.85 4.23 14.32
CA ASP A 37 4.27 3.27 13.30
C ASP A 37 3.12 2.36 12.83
N ASP A 38 1.94 2.47 13.43
CA ASP A 38 0.77 1.72 12.98
C ASP A 38 0.33 2.17 11.59
N ILE A 39 -0.42 1.32 10.88
CA ILE A 39 -0.74 1.52 9.46
C ILE A 39 -1.47 2.85 9.17
N CYS A 40 -2.27 3.35 10.13
CA CYS A 40 -2.95 4.66 10.09
C CYS A 40 -2.40 5.66 11.13
N GLY A 41 -1.27 5.36 11.78
CA GLY A 41 -0.71 6.18 12.86
C GLY A 41 -0.07 7.49 12.39
N LYS A 42 -0.44 8.63 12.97
CA LYS A 42 0.15 9.90 12.60
C LYS A 42 1.56 10.06 13.20
N ASP A 43 2.55 10.37 12.37
CA ASP A 43 3.99 10.33 12.73
C ASP A 43 4.73 11.67 12.59
N TRP A 44 4.08 12.70 12.05
CA TRP A 44 4.68 14.04 11.86
C TRP A 44 4.35 15.05 12.97
N VAL A 45 3.64 14.64 14.03
CA VAL A 45 3.34 15.48 15.20
C VAL A 45 3.50 14.65 16.47
N ILE A 46 4.09 15.23 17.51
CA ILE A 46 4.25 14.60 18.83
C ILE A 46 2.87 14.35 19.44
N GLU A 47 2.64 13.16 20.05
CA GLU A 47 1.35 12.69 20.59
C GLU A 47 0.23 12.49 19.56
N ALA A 48 0.57 12.38 18.29
CA ALA A 48 -0.45 12.22 17.27
C ALA A 48 -1.05 10.80 17.26
N GLY A 49 -2.38 10.74 17.21
CA GLY A 49 -3.15 9.50 17.17
C GLY A 49 -3.46 9.03 15.76
N ASP A 50 -4.67 8.52 15.58
CA ASP A 50 -5.14 7.93 14.33
C ASP A 50 -5.40 8.99 13.24
N HIS A 51 -4.87 8.78 12.03
CA HIS A 51 -5.13 9.60 10.84
C HIS A 51 -6.11 8.96 9.85
N GLY A 52 -6.78 7.89 10.25
CA GLY A 52 -7.72 7.18 9.42
C GLY A 52 -8.98 8.00 9.07
N ASP A 53 -9.72 7.46 8.11
CA ASP A 53 -11.00 7.96 7.64
C ASP A 53 -12.15 7.25 8.36
N SER A 54 -12.93 8.00 9.13
CA SER A 54 -14.07 7.48 9.89
C SER A 54 -15.28 7.12 9.03
N ASP A 55 -15.43 7.73 7.84
CA ASP A 55 -16.45 7.31 6.89
C ASP A 55 -16.11 5.94 6.29
N LEU A 56 -14.82 5.66 6.05
CA LEU A 56 -14.38 4.34 5.57
C LEU A 56 -14.51 3.28 6.66
N GLU A 57 -14.12 3.57 7.90
CA GLU A 57 -14.35 2.68 9.05
C GLU A 57 -15.83 2.31 9.14
N HIS A 58 -16.71 3.32 9.17
CA HIS A 58 -18.15 3.11 9.30
C HIS A 58 -18.72 2.30 8.12
N ALA A 59 -18.31 2.57 6.88
CA ALA A 59 -18.75 1.78 5.73
C ALA A 59 -18.36 0.31 5.84
N ILE A 60 -17.13 0.03 6.29
CA ILE A 60 -16.63 -1.33 6.48
C ILE A 60 -17.41 -2.03 7.59
N SER A 61 -17.67 -1.36 8.71
CA SER A 61 -18.48 -1.89 9.81
C SER A 61 -19.89 -2.27 9.33
N LEU A 62 -20.56 -1.41 8.56
CA LEU A 62 -21.88 -1.71 7.98
C LEU A 62 -21.84 -2.93 7.05
N LEU A 63 -20.79 -3.06 6.23
CA LEU A 63 -20.65 -4.23 5.34
C LEU A 63 -20.48 -5.51 6.15
N LYS A 64 -19.62 -5.50 7.17
CA LYS A 64 -19.39 -6.63 8.07
C LYS A 64 -20.65 -7.03 8.85
N GLU A 65 -21.40 -6.05 9.35
CA GLU A 65 -22.68 -6.29 10.04
C GLU A 65 -23.75 -6.90 9.12
N SER A 66 -23.80 -6.48 7.85
CA SER A 66 -24.78 -6.99 6.89
C SER A 66 -24.52 -8.44 6.47
N ASN A 67 -23.25 -8.86 6.48
CA ASN A 67 -22.78 -10.17 6.00
C ASN A 67 -23.24 -10.53 4.58
N ASN A 68 -23.60 -9.53 3.76
CA ASN A 68 -24.10 -9.73 2.39
C ASN A 68 -22.97 -9.73 1.36
N VAL A 69 -21.83 -9.15 1.69
CA VAL A 69 -20.70 -8.96 0.77
C VAL A 69 -19.41 -9.25 1.50
N SER A 70 -18.57 -10.11 0.92
CA SER A 70 -17.23 -10.37 1.45
C SER A 70 -16.27 -9.26 1.06
N VAL A 71 -15.47 -8.78 2.03
CA VAL A 71 -14.43 -7.76 1.79
C VAL A 71 -13.07 -8.31 2.25
N PRO A 72 -12.40 -9.15 1.45
CA PRO A 72 -11.13 -9.77 1.86
C PRO A 72 -9.96 -8.78 1.90
N LEU A 73 -10.09 -7.63 1.22
CA LEU A 73 -8.99 -6.68 1.06
C LEU A 73 -9.48 -5.22 1.05
N VAL A 74 -8.84 -4.39 1.85
CA VAL A 74 -8.96 -2.93 1.86
C VAL A 74 -7.58 -2.35 1.57
N VAL A 75 -7.43 -1.71 0.42
CA VAL A 75 -6.19 -1.08 -0.02
C VAL A 75 -6.28 0.43 0.13
N PHE A 76 -5.26 1.03 0.73
CA PHE A 76 -5.14 2.47 0.86
C PHE A 76 -3.69 2.96 0.73
N GLY A 77 -3.50 4.25 0.88
CA GLY A 77 -2.19 4.88 0.85
C GLY A 77 -2.09 6.01 1.87
N HIS A 78 -1.62 7.17 1.40
CA HIS A 78 -1.38 8.40 2.16
C HIS A 78 -0.26 8.29 3.22
N MET A 79 -0.34 7.31 4.11
CA MET A 79 0.60 7.10 5.20
C MET A 79 1.87 6.45 4.66
N HIS A 80 2.93 7.22 4.44
CA HIS A 80 4.15 6.70 3.82
C HIS A 80 4.82 5.58 4.63
N LYS A 81 5.48 4.66 3.93
CA LYS A 81 6.22 3.53 4.52
C LYS A 81 7.38 4.00 5.42
N GLU A 82 8.15 4.98 4.98
CA GLU A 82 9.18 5.61 5.82
C GLU A 82 8.50 6.64 6.72
N LEU A 83 8.77 6.55 8.02
CA LEU A 83 8.22 7.47 8.99
C LEU A 83 8.89 8.85 8.89
N ALA A 84 8.14 9.88 9.23
CA ALA A 84 8.61 11.26 9.26
C ALA A 84 9.91 11.37 10.08
N HIS A 85 10.81 12.24 9.60
CA HIS A 85 12.13 12.47 10.18
C HIS A 85 13.05 11.23 10.22
N GLY A 86 12.75 10.18 9.46
CA GLY A 86 13.57 8.97 9.40
C GLY A 86 13.42 8.08 10.63
N ASN A 87 12.30 8.17 11.34
CA ASN A 87 12.07 7.49 12.62
C ASN A 87 11.69 6.00 12.49
N GLY A 88 12.02 5.35 11.37
CA GLY A 88 11.78 3.93 11.14
C GLY A 88 10.75 3.66 10.04
N LEU A 89 10.13 2.48 10.10
CA LEU A 89 9.21 1.97 9.10
C LEU A 89 7.82 1.75 9.67
N ARG A 90 6.81 2.08 8.87
CA ARG A 90 5.40 1.86 9.15
C ARG A 90 5.02 0.40 8.91
N LYS A 91 4.09 -0.11 9.73
CA LYS A 91 3.38 -1.36 9.46
C LYS A 91 2.54 -1.19 8.19
N MET A 92 2.83 -1.96 7.15
CA MET A 92 2.14 -1.83 5.85
C MET A 92 0.93 -2.75 5.71
N ILE A 93 0.72 -3.66 6.67
CA ILE A 93 -0.37 -4.61 6.66
C ILE A 93 -0.95 -4.80 8.07
N VAL A 94 -2.28 -4.94 8.14
CA VAL A 94 -3.00 -5.45 9.31
C VAL A 94 -3.96 -6.54 8.84
N VAL A 95 -3.99 -7.68 9.51
CA VAL A 95 -4.96 -8.75 9.29
C VAL A 95 -5.97 -8.72 10.43
N SER A 96 -7.25 -8.52 10.11
CA SER A 96 -8.33 -8.51 11.09
C SER A 96 -8.72 -9.92 11.53
N SER A 97 -9.47 -10.03 12.62
CA SER A 97 -9.99 -11.31 13.13
C SER A 97 -10.99 -11.98 12.19
N ASP A 98 -11.56 -11.24 11.24
CA ASP A 98 -12.46 -11.75 10.20
C ASP A 98 -11.76 -12.01 8.86
N ASP A 99 -10.43 -12.14 8.88
CA ASP A 99 -9.57 -12.33 7.71
C ASP A 99 -9.55 -11.17 6.70
N THR A 100 -10.21 -10.03 6.99
CA THR A 100 -10.04 -8.81 6.18
C THR A 100 -8.61 -8.31 6.30
N ILE A 101 -7.94 -8.13 5.16
CA ILE A 101 -6.59 -7.54 5.13
C ILE A 101 -6.66 -6.06 4.80
N TYR A 102 -6.03 -5.25 5.64
CA TYR A 102 -5.78 -3.83 5.41
C TYR A 102 -4.36 -3.67 4.88
N LEU A 103 -4.23 -3.15 3.67
CA LEU A 103 -2.96 -3.02 2.96
C LEU A 103 -2.69 -1.56 2.62
N ASN A 104 -1.58 -1.04 3.11
CA ASN A 104 -1.09 0.27 2.74
C ASN A 104 -0.07 0.12 1.59
N GLY A 105 -0.34 0.78 0.45
CA GLY A 105 0.50 0.76 -0.74
C GLY A 105 1.39 2.00 -0.91
N ALA A 106 1.49 2.88 0.10
CA ALA A 106 2.20 4.16 0.00
C ALA A 106 3.73 4.03 0.14
N ILE A 107 4.38 3.51 -0.90
CA ILE A 107 5.84 3.53 -1.07
C ILE A 107 6.24 4.80 -1.83
N VAL A 108 7.02 5.67 -1.19
CA VAL A 108 7.46 6.96 -1.75
C VAL A 108 8.97 7.14 -1.53
N PRO A 109 9.75 7.49 -2.57
CA PRO A 109 9.35 7.58 -3.97
C PRO A 109 9.07 6.20 -4.57
N ARG A 110 8.04 6.09 -5.42
CA ARG A 110 7.69 4.83 -6.11
C ARG A 110 8.61 4.52 -7.29
N VAL A 111 9.26 5.53 -7.83
CA VAL A 111 10.23 5.43 -8.92
C VAL A 111 11.51 6.10 -8.45
N LYS A 112 12.63 5.38 -8.51
CA LYS A 112 13.97 5.89 -8.19
C LYS A 112 14.83 5.83 -9.45
N THR A 113 15.55 6.90 -9.75
CA THR A 113 16.56 6.95 -10.80
C THR A 113 17.80 6.18 -10.35
N LEU A 114 18.31 5.27 -11.18
CA LEU A 114 19.49 4.46 -10.83
C LEU A 114 20.80 5.26 -10.83
N ILE A 115 20.77 6.52 -11.27
CA ILE A 115 21.90 7.45 -11.23
C ILE A 115 22.10 8.00 -9.80
N ASP A 116 21.04 8.10 -8.99
CA ASP A 116 21.11 8.65 -7.61
C ASP A 116 21.78 7.70 -6.60
N SER A 117 22.04 6.44 -6.97
CA SER A 117 22.62 5.44 -6.07
C SER A 117 24.14 5.27 -6.18
N LYS A 118 24.78 5.93 -7.16
CA LYS A 118 26.23 5.93 -7.31
C LYS A 118 26.76 7.34 -7.09
N SER A 119 27.51 7.52 -6.00
CA SER A 119 28.37 8.69 -5.79
C SER A 119 29.45 8.69 -6.89
N PHE A 120 29.13 9.22 -8.07
CA PHE A 120 30.11 9.38 -9.14
C PHE A 120 31.14 10.42 -8.70
N THR A 121 32.42 10.06 -8.74
CA THR A 121 33.50 11.03 -8.61
C THR A 121 33.49 11.94 -9.84
N GLN A 122 33.87 13.20 -9.64
CA GLN A 122 33.79 14.26 -10.66
C GLN A 122 34.55 13.93 -11.96
N ASP A 123 35.49 12.98 -11.91
CA ASP A 123 36.29 12.52 -13.05
C ASP A 123 35.56 11.53 -13.98
N GLU A 124 34.55 10.80 -13.52
CA GLU A 124 33.79 9.86 -14.37
C GLU A 124 32.72 10.55 -15.23
N VAL A 125 32.30 11.75 -14.84
CA VAL A 125 31.26 12.54 -15.53
C VAL A 125 31.75 13.06 -16.88
N LEU A 126 33.03 13.39 -17.01
CA LEU A 126 33.60 13.96 -18.24
C LEU A 126 33.89 12.91 -19.32
N ALA A 127 34.01 11.63 -18.96
CA ALA A 127 34.31 10.55 -19.91
C ALA A 127 33.06 9.93 -20.58
N ASN A 128 31.86 10.17 -20.03
CA ASN A 128 30.64 9.43 -20.41
C ASN A 128 29.65 10.22 -21.29
N HIS A 129 30.03 11.37 -21.83
CA HIS A 129 29.17 12.20 -22.71
C HIS A 129 28.73 11.54 -24.04
N SER A 130 29.00 10.25 -24.25
CA SER A 130 28.61 9.53 -25.48
C SER A 130 27.84 8.22 -25.25
N LEU A 131 27.36 7.93 -24.03
CA LEU A 131 26.42 6.82 -23.83
C LEU A 131 25.01 7.40 -23.85
N GLN A 132 24.19 6.95 -24.80
CA GLN A 132 22.75 7.17 -24.76
C GLN A 132 22.25 6.77 -23.37
N GLU A 133 21.81 7.75 -22.58
CA GLU A 133 21.18 7.56 -21.28
C GLU A 133 19.90 6.76 -21.49
N SER A 134 19.98 5.42 -21.44
CA SER A 134 18.81 4.65 -21.06
C SER A 134 18.54 5.00 -19.60
N GLU A 135 17.60 5.90 -19.34
CA GLU A 135 17.17 6.28 -17.98
C GLU A 135 16.70 5.03 -17.23
N ALA A 136 17.65 4.43 -16.52
CA ALA A 136 17.43 3.22 -15.76
C ALA A 136 16.69 3.58 -14.46
N THR A 137 15.55 2.93 -14.21
CA THR A 137 14.70 3.24 -13.04
C THR A 137 14.41 2.00 -12.21
N MET A 138 14.31 2.17 -10.89
CA MET A 138 13.74 1.19 -9.97
C MET A 138 12.31 1.57 -9.65
N ARG A 139 11.36 0.65 -9.81
CA ARG A 139 9.93 0.91 -9.64
C ARG A 139 9.33 -0.02 -8.59
N ALA A 140 8.63 0.53 -7.62
CA ALA A 140 7.97 -0.22 -6.56
C ALA A 140 6.55 -0.67 -6.97
N PHE A 141 6.28 -1.96 -6.76
CA PHE A 141 4.99 -2.60 -6.94
C PHE A 141 4.57 -3.28 -5.65
N THR A 142 3.27 -3.30 -5.39
CA THR A 142 2.67 -4.18 -4.38
C THR A 142 1.80 -5.15 -5.14
N VAL A 143 2.09 -6.44 -5.01
CA VAL A 143 1.43 -7.53 -5.73
C VAL A 143 0.59 -8.29 -4.72
N VAL A 144 -0.68 -8.54 -5.06
CA VAL A 144 -1.62 -9.28 -4.23
C VAL A 144 -2.16 -10.45 -5.05
N ASP A 145 -1.91 -11.65 -4.57
CA ASP A 145 -2.47 -12.87 -5.14
C ASP A 145 -3.75 -13.23 -4.38
N ILE A 146 -4.85 -13.44 -5.10
CA ILE A 146 -6.17 -13.75 -4.54
C ILE A 146 -6.69 -15.02 -5.21
N SER A 147 -7.11 -15.99 -4.41
CA SER A 147 -7.81 -17.20 -4.87
C SER A 147 -9.00 -17.49 -3.97
N ASP A 148 -10.08 -18.03 -4.54
CA ASP A 148 -11.28 -18.45 -3.82
C ASP A 148 -11.84 -17.36 -2.87
N GLY A 149 -11.81 -16.11 -3.33
CA GLY A 149 -12.28 -14.95 -2.57
C GLY A 149 -11.43 -14.56 -1.37
N ARG A 150 -10.20 -15.07 -1.26
CA ARG A 150 -9.28 -14.81 -0.15
C ARG A 150 -7.91 -14.40 -0.65
N VAL A 151 -7.23 -13.56 0.11
CA VAL A 151 -5.85 -13.19 -0.18
C VAL A 151 -4.93 -14.36 0.18
N ASP A 152 -4.09 -14.76 -0.76
CA ASP A 152 -3.09 -15.81 -0.59
C ASP A 152 -1.71 -15.26 -0.25
N LYS A 153 -1.30 -14.20 -0.94
CA LYS A 153 0.03 -13.63 -0.84
C LYS A 153 -0.04 -12.14 -1.07
N ILE A 154 0.76 -11.39 -0.29
CA ILE A 154 1.08 -10.01 -0.58
C ILE A 154 2.61 -9.89 -0.60
N SER A 155 3.15 -9.31 -1.66
CA SER A 155 4.56 -8.92 -1.72
C SER A 155 4.73 -7.49 -2.19
N GLU A 156 5.77 -6.84 -1.66
CA GLU A 156 6.31 -5.60 -2.20
C GLU A 156 7.51 -5.94 -3.08
N SER A 157 7.56 -5.41 -4.29
CA SER A 157 8.59 -5.74 -5.27
C SER A 157 9.23 -4.48 -5.84
N TRP A 158 10.55 -4.49 -5.98
CA TRP A 158 11.28 -3.49 -6.75
C TRP A 158 11.73 -4.09 -8.08
N VAL A 159 11.36 -3.41 -9.17
CA VAL A 159 11.65 -3.83 -10.54
C VAL A 159 12.56 -2.80 -11.20
N SER A 160 13.72 -3.26 -11.67
CA SER A 160 14.63 -2.48 -12.51
C SER A 160 14.09 -2.43 -13.94
N VAL A 161 14.02 -1.23 -14.52
CA VAL A 161 13.59 -0.99 -15.91
C VAL A 161 14.71 -0.25 -16.64
N VAL A 162 15.28 -0.90 -17.65
CA VAL A 162 16.38 -0.37 -18.49
C VAL A 162 16.02 -0.58 -19.95
N GLY A 163 15.69 0.51 -20.65
CA GLY A 163 15.06 0.43 -21.98
C GLY A 163 13.77 -0.39 -21.89
N ASP A 164 13.64 -1.41 -22.75
CA ASP A 164 12.47 -2.32 -22.77
C ASP A 164 12.59 -3.51 -21.82
N LYS A 165 13.68 -3.63 -21.05
CA LYS A 165 13.91 -4.76 -20.14
C LYS A 165 13.44 -4.42 -18.72
N ALA A 166 12.57 -5.27 -18.17
CA ALA A 166 12.16 -5.23 -16.77
C ALA A 166 12.69 -6.47 -16.02
N THR A 167 13.32 -6.26 -14.86
CA THR A 167 13.89 -7.33 -14.02
C THR A 167 13.47 -7.13 -12.56
N LEU A 168 12.97 -8.19 -11.92
CA LEU A 168 12.68 -8.17 -10.47
C LEU A 168 14.01 -8.19 -9.70
N GLU A 169 14.26 -7.18 -8.88
CA GLU A 169 15.50 -7.02 -8.11
C GLU A 169 15.30 -7.40 -6.63
N GLU A 170 14.17 -7.01 -6.06
CA GLU A 170 13.83 -7.28 -4.66
C GLU A 170 12.36 -7.70 -4.57
N GLU A 171 12.07 -8.72 -3.76
CA GLU A 171 10.72 -9.09 -3.36
C GLU A 171 10.69 -9.28 -1.84
N ASN A 172 9.89 -8.46 -1.15
CA ASN A 172 9.61 -8.57 0.27
C ASN A 172 8.22 -9.17 0.48
N LEU A 173 8.14 -10.32 1.14
CA LEU A 173 6.88 -11.00 1.44
C LEU A 173 6.21 -10.34 2.66
N LEU A 174 5.07 -9.69 2.46
CA LEU A 174 4.29 -9.07 3.54
C LEU A 174 3.28 -10.03 4.17
N PHE A 175 2.72 -10.91 3.36
CA PHE A 175 1.71 -11.86 3.80
C PHE A 175 1.78 -13.13 2.97
N LYS A 176 1.56 -14.27 3.63
CA LYS A 176 1.28 -15.53 2.98
C LYS A 176 0.31 -16.32 3.84
N ARG A 177 -0.82 -16.72 3.26
CA ARG A 177 -1.79 -17.59 3.90
C ARG A 177 -1.11 -18.92 4.25
N GLY A 178 -1.26 -19.35 5.50
CA GLY A 178 -0.81 -20.68 5.92
C GLY A 178 -1.58 -21.77 5.18
N ASN A 179 -0.91 -22.90 4.92
CA ASN A 179 -1.58 -24.10 4.39
C ASN A 179 -2.50 -24.75 5.43
#